data_AF-A0A9W9DH51-F1
#
_entry.id   AF-A0A9W9DH51-F1
#
_cell.length_a   1.000
_cell.length_b   1.000
_cell.length_c   1.000
_cell.angle_alpha   90.00
_cell.angle_beta   90.00
_cell.angle_gamma   90.00
#
_symmetry.space_group_name_H-M   'P 1'
#
loop_
_entity.id
_entity.type
_entity.pdbx_description
1 polymer ?
#
loop_
_entity_poly.entity_id
_entity_poly.type
_entity_poly.pdbx_seq_one_letter_code
_entity_poly.pdbx_strand_id
1 'polypeptide(L)'
;PPVSRVSLQQLTETFIPHMNPPDPLLSSFDPARIIAEDARANAIPSPSPPASHPAFNEPLSLDDISTVKSYLKRTTHSNLTGIDLATYDLLLEIDNNQLLPLFQRAIEHRDIPYRAIALKSCVLKFASLLVHHKLCLALQQSDTIPPSQNGFREGFCTNNNAFILRTIIDKARSRKETIYAAFVDISNTFPSTNQSSLWNKLSDAGLMGKYFD
;
A
#
# COMPACT_ATOMS: atom_id res chain seq x y z
N PRO A 1 -19.24 -26.62 -18.56
CA PRO A 1 -20.03 -25.94 -17.51
C PRO A 1 -20.75 -24.72 -18.09
N PRO A 2 -22.03 -24.46 -17.74
CA PRO A 2 -22.72 -23.28 -18.23
C PRO A 2 -22.07 -22.05 -17.59
N VAL A 3 -21.54 -21.16 -18.42
CA VAL A 3 -21.04 -19.86 -17.97
C VAL A 3 -22.26 -19.11 -17.44
N SER A 4 -22.36 -18.97 -16.12
CA SER A 4 -23.32 -18.07 -15.48
C SER A 4 -23.10 -16.68 -16.08
N ARG A 5 -23.96 -16.27 -17.02
CA ARG A 5 -23.91 -14.94 -17.62
C ARG A 5 -24.58 -13.97 -16.65
N VAL A 6 -23.78 -13.36 -15.79
CA VAL A 6 -24.23 -12.21 -14.98
C VAL A 6 -24.65 -11.10 -15.94
N SER A 7 -25.86 -10.56 -15.78
CA SER A 7 -26.35 -9.48 -16.63
C SER A 7 -25.66 -8.15 -16.27
N LEU A 8 -25.63 -7.20 -17.22
CA LEU A 8 -25.12 -5.85 -16.98
C LEU A 8 -25.86 -5.18 -15.79
N GLN A 9 -27.16 -5.45 -15.66
CA GLN A 9 -27.98 -4.93 -14.58
C GLN A 9 -27.56 -5.50 -13.21
N GLN A 10 -27.33 -6.81 -13.13
CA GLN A 10 -26.82 -7.47 -11.91
C GLN A 10 -25.41 -6.97 -11.53
N LEU A 11 -24.56 -6.74 -12.53
CA LEU A 11 -23.26 -6.09 -12.31
C LEU A 11 -23.43 -4.65 -11.82
N THR A 12 -24.36 -3.88 -12.37
CA THR A 12 -24.58 -2.48 -11.99
C THR A 12 -25.10 -2.36 -10.57
N GLU A 13 -26.07 -3.20 -10.18
CA GLU A 13 -26.65 -3.24 -8.83
C GLU A 13 -25.64 -3.63 -7.75
N THR A 14 -24.63 -4.44 -8.09
CA THR A 14 -23.55 -4.80 -7.17
C THR A 14 -22.39 -3.80 -7.20
N PHE A 15 -22.01 -3.32 -8.38
CA PHE A 15 -20.83 -2.48 -8.59
C PHE A 15 -21.02 -1.04 -8.11
N ILE A 16 -22.15 -0.39 -8.40
CA ILE A 16 -22.37 1.03 -8.03
C ILE A 16 -22.29 1.25 -6.51
N PRO A 17 -22.91 0.42 -5.65
CA PRO A 17 -22.75 0.55 -4.20
C PRO A 17 -21.32 0.37 -3.70
N HIS A 18 -20.51 -0.47 -4.36
CA HIS A 18 -19.10 -0.67 -4.00
C HIS A 18 -18.17 0.46 -4.46
N MET A 19 -18.63 1.33 -5.36
CA MET A 19 -17.84 2.45 -5.85
C MET A 19 -17.69 3.58 -4.83
N ASN A 20 -18.41 3.52 -3.69
CA ASN A 20 -18.49 4.53 -2.64
C ASN A 20 -18.15 5.95 -3.16
N PRO A 21 -19.04 6.57 -3.95
CA PRO A 21 -18.77 7.91 -4.46
C PRO A 21 -18.55 8.87 -3.28
N PRO A 22 -17.58 9.80 -3.37
CA PRO A 22 -17.35 10.76 -2.30
C PRO A 22 -18.62 11.60 -2.07
N ASP A 23 -18.99 11.80 -0.81
CA ASP A 23 -20.09 12.69 -0.45
C ASP A 23 -19.66 14.15 -0.70
N PRO A 24 -20.27 14.84 -1.69
CA PRO A 24 -19.88 16.20 -2.04
C PRO A 24 -20.15 17.22 -0.92
N LEU A 25 -20.97 16.87 0.08
CA LEU A 25 -21.36 17.77 1.18
C LEU A 25 -20.42 17.67 2.40
N LEU A 26 -19.59 16.63 2.50
CA LEU A 26 -18.71 16.38 3.66
C LEU A 26 -17.25 16.79 3.44
N SER A 27 -16.87 17.21 2.23
CA SER A 27 -15.47 17.46 1.85
C SER A 27 -15.16 18.94 1.65
N SER A 28 -15.24 19.77 2.68
CA SER A 28 -14.52 21.06 2.67
C SER A 28 -13.18 20.89 3.36
N PHE A 29 -12.23 20.31 2.64
CA PHE A 29 -10.82 20.51 2.99
C PHE A 29 -10.51 22.00 2.94
N ASP A 30 -9.67 22.47 3.85
CA ASP A 30 -9.18 23.85 3.84
C ASP A 30 -8.50 24.15 2.49
N PRO A 31 -9.07 25.04 1.64
CA PRO A 31 -8.52 25.33 0.33
C PRO A 31 -7.10 25.89 0.38
N ALA A 32 -6.80 26.71 1.40
CA ALA A 32 -5.46 27.28 1.56
C ALA A 32 -4.44 26.19 1.87
N ARG A 33 -4.82 25.20 2.68
CA ARG A 33 -3.99 24.04 2.97
C ARG A 33 -3.75 23.18 1.74
N ILE A 34 -4.78 22.92 0.91
CA ILE A 34 -4.61 22.17 -0.34
C ILE A 34 -3.59 22.87 -1.24
N ILE A 35 -3.75 24.18 -1.46
CA ILE A 35 -2.84 24.96 -2.30
C ILE A 35 -1.40 24.89 -1.78
N ALA A 36 -1.21 24.99 -0.46
CA ALA A 36 0.11 24.86 0.16
C ALA A 36 0.72 23.45 0.00
N GLU A 37 -0.08 22.39 0.19
CA GLU A 37 0.38 21.00 0.00
C GLU A 37 0.74 20.73 -1.47
N ASP A 38 -0.06 21.25 -2.42
CA ASP A 38 0.22 21.15 -3.86
C ASP A 38 1.49 21.90 -4.23
N ALA A 39 1.66 23.13 -3.75
CA ALA A 39 2.88 23.92 -4.00
C ALA A 39 4.13 23.23 -3.45
N ARG A 40 4.03 22.63 -2.24
CA ARG A 40 5.14 21.88 -1.63
C ARG A 40 5.46 20.60 -2.42
N ALA A 41 4.45 19.85 -2.84
CA ALA A 41 4.65 18.63 -3.61
C ALA A 41 5.29 18.93 -4.98
N ASN A 42 4.84 19.99 -5.64
CA ASN A 42 5.41 20.46 -6.91
C ASN A 42 6.85 20.98 -6.78
N ALA A 43 7.29 21.32 -5.56
CA ALA A 43 8.67 21.75 -5.30
C ALA A 43 9.64 20.56 -5.05
N ILE A 44 9.13 19.32 -4.96
CA ILE A 44 9.98 18.13 -4.87
C ILE A 44 10.74 17.96 -6.20
N PRO A 45 12.08 17.90 -6.20
CA PRO A 45 12.87 17.73 -7.42
C PRO A 45 12.51 16.44 -8.16
N SER A 46 12.66 16.43 -9.49
CA SER A 46 12.57 15.24 -10.32
C SER A 46 13.83 15.12 -11.18
N PRO A 47 14.70 14.11 -10.99
CA PRO A 47 14.59 13.04 -9.98
C PRO A 47 14.67 13.57 -8.54
N SER A 48 13.97 12.92 -7.62
CA SER A 48 14.03 13.28 -6.21
C SER A 48 15.38 12.90 -5.59
N PRO A 49 15.80 13.57 -4.49
CA PRO A 49 17.03 13.20 -3.79
C PRO A 49 17.00 11.73 -3.32
N PRO A 50 18.16 11.09 -3.10
CA PRO A 50 18.20 9.77 -2.49
C PRO A 50 17.44 9.73 -1.15
N ALA A 51 16.83 8.59 -0.83
CA ALA A 51 16.20 8.39 0.46
C ALA A 51 17.20 8.54 1.62
N SER A 52 16.72 8.93 2.80
CA SER A 52 17.53 8.84 4.02
C SER A 52 17.71 7.40 4.50
N HIS A 53 16.87 6.46 4.02
CA HIS A 53 16.90 5.04 4.37
C HIS A 53 17.76 4.25 3.38
N PRO A 54 18.89 3.65 3.81
CA PRO A 54 19.78 2.91 2.92
C PRO A 54 19.08 1.78 2.15
N ALA A 55 18.21 1.01 2.82
CA ALA A 55 17.45 -0.08 2.21
C ALA A 55 16.56 0.38 1.03
N PHE A 56 16.15 1.66 1.02
CA PHE A 56 15.34 2.25 -0.04
C PHE A 56 16.20 2.88 -1.15
N ASN A 57 17.53 2.87 -1.04
CA ASN A 57 18.46 3.30 -2.10
C ASN A 57 19.18 2.13 -2.77
N GLU A 58 19.35 1.02 -2.03
CA GLU A 58 20.05 -0.16 -2.51
C GLU A 58 19.36 -0.81 -3.72
N PRO A 59 20.11 -1.40 -4.66
CA PRO A 59 19.51 -2.20 -5.73
C PRO A 59 18.79 -3.43 -5.16
N LEU A 60 17.90 -4.01 -5.95
CA LEU A 60 17.33 -5.31 -5.62
C LEU A 60 18.45 -6.35 -5.54
N SER A 61 18.25 -7.30 -4.63
CA SER A 61 19.10 -8.46 -4.40
C SER A 61 18.32 -9.74 -4.71
N LEU A 62 19.04 -10.85 -4.83
CA LEU A 62 18.40 -12.16 -4.96
C LEU A 62 17.55 -12.52 -3.73
N ASP A 63 17.90 -12.00 -2.56
CA ASP A 63 17.16 -12.19 -1.31
C ASP A 63 15.80 -11.48 -1.35
N ASP A 64 15.73 -10.27 -1.93
CA ASP A 64 14.45 -9.56 -2.12
C ASP A 64 13.49 -10.38 -3.00
N ILE A 65 14.00 -10.96 -4.09
CA ILE A 65 13.20 -11.83 -4.98
C ILE A 65 12.75 -13.08 -4.22
N SER A 66 13.65 -13.72 -3.48
CA SER A 66 13.36 -14.92 -2.67
C SER A 66 12.30 -14.65 -1.62
N THR A 67 12.38 -13.50 -0.95
CA THR A 67 11.44 -13.07 0.08
C THR A 67 10.05 -12.86 -0.50
N VAL A 68 9.93 -12.14 -1.63
CA VAL A 68 8.63 -11.95 -2.29
C VAL A 68 8.04 -13.28 -2.77
N LYS A 69 8.85 -14.18 -3.34
CA LYS A 69 8.37 -15.52 -3.71
C LYS A 69 7.90 -16.34 -2.50
N SER A 70 8.63 -16.28 -1.40
CA SER A 70 8.27 -16.99 -0.17
C SER A 70 6.97 -16.46 0.42
N TYR A 71 6.77 -15.14 0.39
CA TYR A 71 5.48 -14.52 0.70
C TYR A 71 4.37 -15.07 -0.20
N LEU A 72 4.55 -15.03 -1.53
CA LEU A 72 3.55 -15.50 -2.48
C LEU A 72 3.19 -16.98 -2.33
N LYS A 73 4.16 -17.84 -1.95
CA LYS A 73 3.92 -19.27 -1.69
C LYS A 73 3.07 -19.51 -0.42
N ARG A 74 3.20 -18.64 0.58
CA ARG A 74 2.46 -18.73 1.85
C ARG A 74 1.02 -18.24 1.73
N THR A 75 0.77 -17.28 0.86
CA THR A 75 -0.54 -16.65 0.69
C THR A 75 -1.34 -17.28 -0.43
N THR A 76 -2.63 -17.49 -0.22
CA THR A 76 -3.53 -17.97 -1.28
C THR A 76 -3.72 -16.86 -2.30
N HIS A 77 -3.31 -17.09 -3.54
CA HIS A 77 -3.54 -16.17 -4.64
C HIS A 77 -4.53 -16.76 -5.65
N SER A 78 -5.44 -15.92 -6.14
CA SER A 78 -6.23 -16.27 -7.30
C SER A 78 -5.36 -16.19 -8.55
N ASN A 79 -5.35 -17.26 -9.36
CA ASN A 79 -4.68 -17.33 -10.66
C ASN A 79 -5.46 -16.57 -11.76
N LEU A 80 -5.94 -15.36 -11.43
CA LEU A 80 -6.56 -14.48 -12.41
C LEU A 80 -5.45 -13.80 -13.21
N THR A 81 -5.39 -14.13 -14.50
CA THR A 81 -4.43 -13.58 -15.45
C THR A 81 -4.76 -12.14 -15.78
N GLY A 82 -3.75 -11.27 -15.77
CA GLY A 82 -3.85 -9.92 -16.33
C GLY A 82 -3.82 -9.93 -17.87
N ILE A 83 -3.71 -8.75 -18.48
CA ILE A 83 -3.61 -8.58 -19.94
C ILE A 83 -2.38 -9.28 -20.55
N ASP A 84 -1.36 -9.52 -19.73
CA ASP A 84 -0.09 -10.17 -20.09
C ASP A 84 -0.13 -11.69 -19.94
N LEU A 85 -1.26 -12.26 -19.51
CA LEU A 85 -1.47 -13.69 -19.29
C LEU A 85 -0.51 -14.35 -18.26
N ALA A 86 0.35 -13.57 -17.61
CA ALA A 86 1.27 -14.06 -16.60
C ALA A 86 0.51 -14.46 -15.33
N THR A 87 0.88 -15.60 -14.76
CA THR A 87 0.38 -16.10 -13.47
C THR A 87 1.46 -15.99 -12.40
N TYR A 88 1.07 -16.10 -11.13
CA TYR A 88 2.05 -16.23 -10.06
C TYR A 88 2.83 -17.53 -10.17
N ASP A 89 2.21 -18.63 -10.60
CA ASP A 89 2.89 -19.92 -10.79
C ASP A 89 4.06 -19.78 -11.77
N LEU A 90 3.84 -19.11 -12.91
CA LEU A 90 4.91 -18.82 -13.87
C LEU A 90 6.06 -18.04 -13.22
N LEU A 91 5.76 -16.97 -12.47
CA LEU A 91 6.79 -16.17 -11.80
C LEU A 91 7.52 -16.95 -10.70
N LEU A 92 6.84 -17.86 -10.02
CA LEU A 92 7.44 -18.71 -9.00
C LEU A 92 8.43 -19.70 -9.61
N GLU A 93 8.16 -20.20 -10.82
CA GLU A 93 9.01 -21.14 -11.58
C GLU A 93 10.26 -20.50 -12.19
N ILE A 94 10.18 -19.25 -12.67
CA ILE A 94 11.33 -18.56 -13.31
C ILE A 94 12.47 -18.39 -12.31
N ASP A 95 13.72 -18.62 -12.71
CA ASP A 95 14.88 -18.50 -11.84
C ASP A 95 15.08 -17.07 -11.30
N ASN A 96 15.50 -16.93 -10.04
CA ASN A 96 15.66 -15.62 -9.41
C ASN A 96 16.72 -14.75 -10.12
N ASN A 97 17.76 -15.36 -10.72
CA ASN A 97 18.78 -14.64 -11.49
C ASN A 97 18.23 -14.07 -12.79
N GLN A 98 17.11 -14.59 -13.30
CA GLN A 98 16.42 -14.04 -14.46
C GLN A 98 15.41 -12.95 -14.09
N LEU A 99 14.73 -13.10 -12.95
CA LEU A 99 13.77 -12.09 -12.47
C LEU A 99 14.46 -10.82 -11.96
N LEU A 100 15.60 -10.95 -11.29
CA LEU A 100 16.33 -9.82 -10.73
C LEU A 100 16.64 -8.72 -11.77
N PRO A 101 17.32 -9.00 -12.90
CA PRO A 101 17.64 -7.96 -13.88
C PRO A 101 16.39 -7.36 -14.52
N LEU A 102 15.31 -8.14 -14.69
CA LEU A 102 14.04 -7.64 -15.21
C LEU A 102 13.44 -6.57 -14.29
N PHE A 103 13.27 -6.87 -13.00
CA PHE A 103 12.67 -5.94 -12.05
C PHE A 103 13.62 -4.80 -11.68
N GLN A 104 14.93 -5.06 -11.62
CA GLN A 104 15.93 -4.02 -11.40
C GLN A 104 15.86 -2.97 -12.50
N ARG A 105 15.87 -3.41 -13.77
CA ARG A 105 15.72 -2.52 -14.93
C ARG A 105 14.42 -1.73 -14.87
N ALA A 106 13.30 -2.39 -14.56
CA ALA A 106 12.00 -1.73 -14.51
C ALA A 106 11.94 -0.59 -13.47
N ILE A 107 12.60 -0.77 -12.31
CA ILE A 107 12.68 0.25 -11.26
C ILE A 107 13.64 1.38 -11.68
N GLU A 108 14.82 1.04 -12.20
CA GLU A 108 15.82 2.04 -12.62
C GLU A 108 15.32 2.94 -13.75
N HIS A 109 14.57 2.38 -14.70
CA HIS A 109 14.02 3.12 -15.84
C HIS A 109 12.64 3.73 -15.58
N ARG A 110 12.04 3.51 -14.40
CA ARG A 110 10.69 4.00 -14.04
C ARG A 110 9.61 3.50 -15.00
N ASP A 111 9.79 2.29 -15.50
CA ASP A 111 8.91 1.66 -16.49
C ASP A 111 7.66 1.01 -15.85
N ILE A 112 7.47 1.15 -14.53
CA ILE A 112 6.32 0.57 -13.81
C ILE A 112 5.13 1.56 -13.88
N PRO A 113 4.07 1.27 -14.63
CA PRO A 113 2.93 2.18 -14.76
C PRO A 113 2.21 2.37 -13.42
N TYR A 114 2.13 3.62 -12.95
CA TYR A 114 1.49 4.03 -11.69
C TYR A 114 -0.03 3.75 -11.63
N ARG A 115 -0.71 3.58 -12.78
CA ARG A 115 -2.17 3.61 -12.85
C ARG A 115 -2.76 2.50 -13.72
N ALA A 116 -2.95 1.32 -13.13
CA ALA A 116 -3.86 0.30 -13.66
C ALA A 116 -4.68 -0.32 -12.52
N ILE A 117 -5.89 0.23 -12.31
CA ILE A 117 -6.86 -0.20 -11.30
C ILE A 117 -7.66 -1.45 -11.77
N ALA A 118 -7.47 -1.91 -13.01
CA ALA A 118 -8.14 -3.10 -13.54
C ALA A 118 -7.13 -4.25 -13.69
N LEU A 119 -7.38 -5.40 -13.04
CA LEU A 119 -6.59 -6.65 -13.07
C LEU A 119 -5.08 -6.41 -13.29
N LYS A 120 -4.36 -6.00 -12.24
CA LYS A 120 -2.91 -5.87 -12.31
C LYS A 120 -2.31 -7.18 -12.85
N SER A 121 -1.52 -7.07 -13.91
CA SER A 121 -0.54 -8.07 -14.33
C SER A 121 0.16 -8.67 -13.10
N CYS A 122 0.36 -9.99 -13.08
CA CYS A 122 1.08 -10.63 -11.98
C CYS A 122 2.51 -10.07 -11.84
N VAL A 123 3.11 -9.64 -12.96
CA VAL A 123 4.41 -8.95 -12.98
C VAL A 123 4.35 -7.61 -12.25
N LEU A 124 3.33 -6.78 -12.51
CA LEU A 124 3.15 -5.51 -11.80
C LEU A 124 2.86 -5.70 -10.31
N LYS A 125 2.11 -6.75 -9.94
CA LYS A 125 1.88 -7.10 -8.54
C LYS A 125 3.18 -7.54 -7.86
N PHE A 126 3.99 -8.36 -8.55
CA PHE A 126 5.30 -8.77 -8.06
C PHE A 126 6.23 -7.57 -7.84
N ALA A 127 6.30 -6.65 -8.82
CA ALA A 127 7.04 -5.40 -8.68
C ALA A 127 6.53 -4.56 -7.49
N SER A 128 5.21 -4.43 -7.34
CA SER A 128 4.61 -3.73 -6.19
C SER A 128 5.00 -4.37 -4.85
N LEU A 129 5.10 -5.70 -4.78
CA LEU A 129 5.54 -6.42 -3.59
C LEU A 129 7.02 -6.20 -3.29
N LEU A 130 7.89 -6.08 -4.32
CA LEU A 130 9.29 -5.73 -4.13
C LEU A 130 9.44 -4.31 -3.57
N VAL A 131 8.72 -3.33 -4.13
CA VAL A 131 8.69 -1.95 -3.62
C VAL A 131 8.17 -1.92 -2.18
N HIS A 132 7.08 -2.67 -1.91
CA HIS A 132 6.52 -2.80 -0.56
C HIS A 132 7.52 -3.40 0.42
N HIS A 133 8.26 -4.45 0.02
CA HIS A 133 9.28 -5.06 0.85
C HIS A 133 10.39 -4.06 1.22
N LYS A 134 10.94 -3.33 0.23
CA LYS A 134 11.94 -2.28 0.48
C LYS A 134 11.40 -1.17 1.39
N LEU A 135 10.16 -0.74 1.17
CA LEU A 135 9.48 0.24 2.01
C LEU A 135 9.35 -0.24 3.46
N CYS A 136 8.96 -1.50 3.67
CA CYS A 136 8.86 -2.08 5.00
C CYS A 136 10.21 -2.15 5.71
N LEU A 137 11.28 -2.54 5.01
CA LEU A 137 12.63 -2.55 5.58
C LEU A 137 13.05 -1.13 6.03
N ALA A 138 12.83 -0.13 5.18
CA ALA A 138 13.11 1.26 5.51
C ALA A 138 12.33 1.72 6.76
N LEU A 139 11.01 1.52 6.78
CA LEU A 139 10.14 1.95 7.87
C LEU A 139 10.39 1.22 9.20
N GLN A 140 10.84 -0.03 9.15
CA GLN A 140 11.19 -0.80 10.35
C GLN A 140 12.51 -0.32 10.96
N GLN A 141 13.48 0.09 10.15
CA GLN A 141 14.77 0.58 10.63
C GLN A 141 14.68 1.95 11.30
N SER A 142 13.70 2.77 10.90
CA SER A 142 13.53 4.14 11.36
C SER A 142 12.46 4.35 12.44
N ASP A 143 11.83 3.27 12.92
CA ASP A 143 10.70 3.27 13.86
C ASP A 143 9.61 4.31 13.51
N THR A 144 9.40 4.53 12.21
CA THR A 144 8.49 5.58 11.70
C THR A 144 7.03 5.24 11.95
N ILE A 145 6.70 3.95 12.02
CA ILE A 145 5.33 3.48 12.29
C ILE A 145 5.15 3.32 13.80
N PRO A 146 4.28 4.11 14.46
CA PRO A 146 4.11 4.03 15.89
C PRO A 146 3.57 2.65 16.33
N PRO A 147 3.90 2.17 17.54
CA PRO A 147 3.41 0.89 18.07
C PRO A 147 1.89 0.78 18.19
N SER A 148 1.18 1.90 18.20
CA SER A 148 -0.29 1.93 18.20
C SER A 148 -0.91 1.62 16.83
N GLN A 149 -0.14 1.70 15.74
CA GLN A 149 -0.61 1.42 14.39
C GLN A 149 -0.46 -0.07 14.08
N ASN A 150 -1.57 -0.80 14.21
CA ASN A 150 -1.63 -2.25 14.05
C ASN A 150 -2.15 -2.69 12.67
N GLY A 151 -2.87 -1.83 11.95
CA GLY A 151 -3.43 -2.16 10.64
C GLY A 151 -2.35 -2.34 9.58
N PHE A 152 -2.52 -3.35 8.70
CA PHE A 152 -1.65 -3.63 7.56
C PHE A 152 -0.15 -3.82 7.91
N ARG A 153 0.13 -4.26 9.13
CA ARG A 153 1.50 -4.50 9.64
C ARG A 153 1.71 -6.00 9.87
N GLU A 154 2.81 -6.54 9.35
CA GLU A 154 3.15 -7.95 9.55
C GLU A 154 3.31 -8.26 11.05
N GLY A 155 2.74 -9.39 11.48
CA GLY A 155 2.71 -9.80 12.89
C GLY A 155 1.59 -9.17 13.73
N PHE A 156 0.81 -8.23 13.18
CA PHE A 156 -0.31 -7.61 13.87
C PHE A 156 -1.66 -8.09 13.32
N CYS A 157 -2.65 -8.17 14.20
CA CYS A 157 -4.02 -8.54 13.84
C CYS A 157 -5.04 -7.69 14.59
N THR A 158 -6.30 -7.74 14.16
CA THR A 158 -7.41 -6.99 14.77
C THR A 158 -7.61 -7.31 16.26
N ASN A 159 -7.29 -8.54 16.67
CA ASN A 159 -7.36 -8.95 18.07
C ASN A 159 -6.43 -8.14 18.97
N ASN A 160 -5.30 -7.64 18.45
CA ASN A 160 -4.38 -6.79 19.23
C ASN A 160 -5.09 -5.51 19.71
N ASN A 161 -5.81 -4.84 18.81
CA ASN A 161 -6.55 -3.62 19.15
C ASN A 161 -7.68 -3.89 20.16
N ALA A 162 -8.44 -4.98 19.97
CA ALA A 162 -9.50 -5.37 20.88
C ALA A 162 -8.96 -5.69 22.28
N PHE A 163 -7.83 -6.40 22.35
CA PHE A 163 -7.15 -6.72 23.60
C PHE A 163 -6.62 -5.48 24.32
N ILE A 164 -5.99 -4.54 23.59
CA ILE A 164 -5.52 -3.27 24.14
C ILE A 164 -6.69 -2.50 24.75
N LEU A 165 -7.78 -2.30 24.01
CA LEU A 165 -8.96 -1.60 24.51
C LEU A 165 -9.54 -2.28 25.74
N ARG A 166 -9.64 -3.61 25.74
CA ARG A 166 -10.12 -4.37 26.90
C ARG A 166 -9.24 -4.17 28.13
N THR A 167 -7.92 -4.20 27.95
CA THR A 167 -6.96 -3.98 29.03
C THR A 167 -7.08 -2.57 29.61
N ILE A 168 -7.29 -1.55 28.78
CA ILE A 168 -7.53 -0.18 29.23
C ILE A 168 -8.82 -0.12 30.07
N ILE A 169 -9.90 -0.76 29.60
CA ILE A 169 -11.19 -0.83 30.32
C ILE A 169 -11.03 -1.48 31.70
N ASP A 170 -10.38 -2.64 31.76
CA ASP A 170 -10.22 -3.38 33.02
C ASP A 170 -9.33 -2.60 34.01
N LYS A 171 -8.30 -1.91 33.51
CA LYS A 171 -7.45 -1.03 34.33
C LYS A 171 -8.22 0.14 34.91
N ALA A 172 -9.01 0.86 34.11
CA ALA A 172 -9.79 2.00 34.61
C ALA A 172 -10.86 1.55 35.62
N ARG A 173 -11.51 0.41 35.39
CA ARG A 173 -12.46 -0.19 36.35
C ARG A 173 -11.80 -0.47 37.69
N SER A 174 -10.58 -1.02 37.71
CA SER A 174 -9.86 -1.27 38.96
C SER A 174 -9.56 0.01 39.75
N ARG A 175 -9.42 1.14 39.05
CA ARG A 175 -9.13 2.46 39.62
C ARG A 175 -10.37 3.31 39.87
N LYS A 176 -11.56 2.81 39.52
CA LYS A 176 -12.82 3.56 39.54
C LYS A 176 -12.76 4.84 38.68
N GLU A 177 -12.03 4.77 37.57
CA GLU A 177 -11.91 5.83 36.57
C GLU A 177 -12.90 5.61 35.42
N THR A 178 -13.43 6.70 34.85
CA THR A 178 -14.29 6.67 33.66
C THR A 178 -13.44 6.81 32.39
N ILE A 179 -13.70 5.96 31.39
CA ILE A 179 -13.10 6.09 30.05
C ILE A 179 -14.12 6.65 29.09
N TYR A 180 -13.68 7.62 28.28
CA TYR A 180 -14.38 8.06 27.08
C TYR A 180 -13.62 7.54 25.86
N ALA A 181 -14.32 6.90 24.93
CA ALA A 181 -13.73 6.35 23.71
C ALA A 181 -14.48 6.87 22.48
N ALA A 182 -13.75 7.21 21.44
CA ALA A 182 -14.28 7.61 20.14
C ALA A 182 -13.86 6.58 19.08
N PHE A 183 -14.82 6.11 18.30
CA PHE A 183 -14.58 5.24 17.14
C PHE A 183 -14.72 6.10 15.89
N VAL A 184 -13.59 6.42 15.27
CA VAL A 184 -13.52 7.25 14.07
C VAL A 184 -13.31 6.33 12.88
N ASP A 185 -14.21 6.39 11.91
CA ASP A 185 -14.09 5.72 10.62
C ASP A 185 -13.93 6.77 9.51
N ILE A 186 -13.01 6.54 8.59
CA ILE A 186 -12.72 7.48 7.51
C ILE A 186 -13.38 6.96 6.24
N SER A 187 -14.34 7.72 5.72
CA SER A 187 -15.01 7.38 4.46
C SER A 187 -14.05 7.50 3.26
N ASN A 188 -14.05 6.48 2.40
CA ASN A 188 -13.42 6.49 1.08
C ASN A 188 -11.92 6.80 1.06
N THR A 189 -11.17 6.31 2.05
CA THR A 189 -9.73 6.60 2.23
C THR A 189 -8.90 6.48 0.96
N PHE A 190 -9.03 5.37 0.19
CA PHE A 190 -8.20 5.20 -1.01
C PHE A 190 -8.56 6.17 -2.13
N PRO A 191 -9.84 6.34 -2.55
CA PRO A 191 -10.19 7.34 -3.57
C PRO A 191 -10.03 8.79 -3.12
N SER A 192 -10.19 9.09 -1.83
CA SER A 192 -10.22 10.46 -1.29
C SER A 192 -8.87 10.98 -0.79
N THR A 193 -7.80 10.17 -0.85
CA THR A 193 -6.46 10.60 -0.42
C THR A 193 -5.93 11.72 -1.33
N ASN A 194 -5.62 12.88 -0.73
CA ASN A 194 -4.90 13.95 -1.41
C ASN A 194 -3.46 13.51 -1.71
N GLN A 195 -3.14 13.35 -3.00
CA GLN A 195 -1.85 12.81 -3.44
C GLN A 195 -0.69 13.72 -3.05
N SER A 196 -0.82 15.05 -3.17
CA SER A 196 0.21 16.02 -2.79
C SER A 196 0.62 15.88 -1.32
N SER A 197 -0.36 15.74 -0.42
CA SER A 197 -0.13 15.50 1.00
C SER A 197 0.58 14.16 1.25
N LEU A 198 0.26 13.12 0.48
CA LEU A 198 0.93 11.83 0.56
C LEU A 198 2.39 11.94 0.10
N TRP A 199 2.64 12.60 -1.03
CA TRP A 199 3.99 12.83 -1.55
C TRP A 199 4.86 13.60 -0.57
N ASN A 200 4.31 14.67 -0.01
CA ASN A 200 5.01 15.43 1.01
C ASN A 200 5.31 14.62 2.27
N LYS A 201 4.38 13.77 2.74
CA LYS A 201 4.63 12.88 3.88
C LYS A 201 5.75 11.88 3.61
N LEU A 202 5.82 11.33 2.40
CA LEU A 202 6.90 10.44 2.00
C LEU A 202 8.25 11.21 1.96
N SER A 203 8.23 12.45 1.48
CA SER A 203 9.41 13.34 1.50
C SER A 203 9.88 13.65 2.91
N ASP A 204 8.96 14.03 3.79
CA ASP A 204 9.24 14.30 5.20
C ASP A 204 9.76 13.05 5.93
N ALA A 205 9.30 11.86 5.54
CA ALA A 205 9.81 10.58 6.03
C ALA A 205 11.14 10.15 5.39
N GLY A 206 11.67 10.91 4.43
CA GLY A 206 12.92 10.59 3.73
C GLY A 206 12.84 9.39 2.81
N LEU A 207 11.64 9.05 2.32
CA LEU A 207 11.37 7.92 1.41
C LEU A 207 11.38 8.38 -0.06
N MET A 208 12.43 9.10 -0.46
CA MET A 208 12.64 9.62 -1.81
C MET A 208 13.49 8.67 -2.67
N GLY A 209 13.84 9.08 -3.88
CA GLY A 209 14.75 8.36 -4.77
C GLY A 209 14.05 7.39 -5.72
N LYS A 210 14.77 6.39 -6.22
CA LYS A 210 14.34 5.56 -7.38
C LYS A 210 13.08 4.70 -7.17
N TYR A 211 12.67 4.46 -5.93
CA TYR A 211 11.43 3.73 -5.62
C TYR A 211 10.24 4.69 -5.38
N PHE A 212 10.51 5.99 -5.29
CA PHE A 212 9.55 7.08 -5.20
C PHE A 212 9.25 7.70 -6.57
N ASP A 213 10.30 7.90 -7.37
CA ASP A 213 10.27 8.47 -8.71
C ASP A 213 9.69 7.55 -9.79
#